data_AF-A0A954YLZ5-F1
#
_entry.id   AF-A0A954YLZ5-F1
#
_cell.length_a   1.000
_cell.length_b   1.000
_cell.length_c   1.000
_cell.angle_alpha   90.00
_cell.angle_beta   90.00
_cell.angle_gamma   90.00
#
_symmetry.space_group_name_H-M   'P 1'
#
loop_
_entity.id
_entity.type
_entity.pdbx_description
1 polymer ?
#
loop_
_entity_poly.entity_id
_entity_poly.type
_entity_poly.pdbx_seq_one_letter_code
_entity_poly.pdbx_strand_id
1 'polypeptide(L)'
;MNSTDAQPSDDRQKLRWSAYWLLIALSAGSMAGRILAVNSVDLERLEKYRIDSKLKESQKQFAEEGLSGDALEARVAERRVELEEKLRLQRPFLSSNDRSRFAAVRALVEHGTFAIDEIVTEPGWDTIDMVKHKDHDGEPKLYSSKPALLTAMLAVPYWIIYQATGDDENGEKITLGTHPYEIGRAMLLLVNVLPMILYFWVLAKTIERLPVSDYARLFAMAGATFGTLLTTFAIVLNNHLIAAVAIAVAFYPTVVIWQTGDQRWRYYFVAGLAAAFTAANELPALSMLCVIGMALAIKSRRQTLLGFLPGVAVVAAAFFATNHAAHDSWRPPYAHRSTTDPDDNWYDYSYFRGTREIDSYWRNPQGIDLGEPRMSDYALHSLVGHRGIFSLTPIWILTIFGLAIWLARRDTPEFGIALAIASVSLVCLAFYLTRPQIDRNYGGMASGFRWMFWFAPLWLIGLLPACDRIARSKALQLVAFLLLAFSALSASFPTWNPWTHPWIAKLLLYLEVIDFS
;
A
#
# COMPACT_ATOMS: atom_id res chain seq x y z
N MET A 1 1.91 -40.19 -36.20
CA MET A 1 1.91 -40.92 -34.91
C MET A 1 1.63 -39.89 -33.82
N ASN A 2 0.39 -39.83 -33.35
CA ASN A 2 -0.02 -38.93 -32.27
C ASN A 2 0.29 -39.62 -30.93
N SER A 3 1.42 -39.29 -30.31
CA SER A 3 1.65 -39.60 -28.90
C SER A 3 0.98 -38.51 -28.06
N THR A 4 -0.31 -38.69 -27.78
CA THR A 4 -0.95 -38.05 -26.64
C THR A 4 -0.39 -38.71 -25.37
N ASP A 5 0.78 -38.27 -24.94
CA ASP A 5 1.23 -38.47 -23.56
C ASP A 5 0.27 -37.66 -22.68
N ALA A 6 -0.76 -38.34 -22.18
CA ALA A 6 -1.57 -37.82 -21.10
C ALA A 6 -0.64 -37.54 -19.93
N GLN A 7 -0.46 -36.27 -19.60
CA GLN A 7 0.25 -35.89 -18.38
C GLN A 7 -0.38 -36.65 -17.20
N PRO A 8 0.41 -37.30 -16.33
CA PRO A 8 -0.13 -38.00 -15.18
C PRO A 8 -1.00 -37.02 -14.38
N SER A 9 -2.22 -37.44 -14.01
CA SER A 9 -3.10 -36.59 -13.21
C SER A 9 -2.40 -36.27 -11.89
N ASP A 10 -2.19 -34.99 -11.62
CA ASP A 10 -1.71 -34.55 -10.31
C ASP A 10 -2.85 -34.70 -9.32
N ASP A 11 -3.00 -35.90 -8.78
CA ASP A 11 -4.09 -36.27 -7.86
C ASP A 11 -4.13 -35.38 -6.61
N ARG A 12 -3.01 -34.72 -6.28
CA ARG A 12 -2.90 -33.79 -5.14
C ARG A 12 -3.23 -32.35 -5.49
N GLN A 13 -3.38 -32.00 -6.76
CA GLN A 13 -3.73 -30.64 -7.18
C GLN A 13 -5.03 -30.16 -6.55
N LYS A 14 -6.07 -31.01 -6.52
CA LYS A 14 -7.35 -30.67 -5.88
C LYS A 14 -7.16 -30.33 -4.40
N LEU A 15 -6.39 -31.14 -3.67
CA LEU A 15 -6.08 -30.92 -2.26
C LEU A 15 -5.32 -29.60 -2.04
N ARG A 16 -4.33 -29.31 -2.89
CA ARG A 16 -3.58 -28.04 -2.81
C ARG A 16 -4.47 -26.82 -3.04
N TRP A 17 -5.33 -26.85 -4.05
CA TRP A 17 -6.27 -25.76 -4.29
C TRP A 17 -7.27 -25.58 -3.15
N SER A 18 -7.74 -26.67 -2.52
CA SER A 18 -8.54 -26.57 -1.29
C SER A 18 -7.76 -25.88 -0.16
N ALA A 19 -6.49 -26.26 0.05
CA ALA A 19 -5.64 -25.60 1.05
C ALA A 19 -5.39 -24.12 0.72
N TYR A 20 -5.17 -23.76 -0.55
CA TYR A 20 -5.03 -22.37 -0.97
C TYR A 20 -6.29 -21.57 -0.67
N TRP A 21 -7.47 -22.10 -1.00
CA TRP A 21 -8.72 -21.42 -0.70
C TRP A 21 -8.97 -21.24 0.80
N LEU A 22 -8.60 -22.22 1.63
CA LEU A 22 -8.65 -22.07 3.08
C LEU A 22 -7.74 -20.93 3.57
N LEU A 23 -6.48 -20.89 3.12
CA LEU A 23 -5.54 -19.82 3.48
C LEU A 23 -6.02 -18.45 3.01
N ILE A 24 -6.54 -18.37 1.78
CA ILE A 24 -7.09 -17.14 1.19
C ILE A 24 -8.31 -16.66 1.99
N ALA A 25 -9.25 -17.55 2.30
CA ALA A 25 -10.46 -17.21 3.06
C ALA A 25 -10.13 -16.71 4.46
N LEU A 26 -9.19 -17.37 5.16
CA LEU A 26 -8.73 -16.93 6.48
C LEU A 26 -8.04 -15.56 6.42
N SER A 27 -7.19 -15.32 5.42
CA SER A 27 -6.51 -14.03 5.24
C SER A 27 -7.50 -12.91 4.90
N ALA A 28 -8.44 -13.17 3.98
CA ALA A 28 -9.48 -12.22 3.60
C ALA A 28 -10.38 -11.86 4.79
N GLY A 29 -10.84 -12.87 5.55
CA GLY A 29 -11.60 -12.65 6.77
C GLY A 29 -10.83 -11.87 7.83
N SER A 30 -9.53 -12.15 7.99
CA SER A 30 -8.66 -11.40 8.91
C SER A 30 -8.45 -9.94 8.48
N MET A 31 -8.24 -9.67 7.20
CA MET A 31 -8.14 -8.29 6.68
C MET A 31 -9.47 -7.54 6.84
N ALA A 32 -10.58 -8.15 6.44
CA ALA A 32 -11.91 -7.54 6.55
C ALA A 32 -12.29 -7.28 8.01
N GLY A 33 -12.09 -8.26 8.89
CA GLY A 33 -12.35 -8.11 10.32
C GLY A 33 -11.53 -6.97 10.94
N ARG A 34 -10.26 -6.83 10.56
CA ARG A 34 -9.44 -5.69 11.02
C ARG A 34 -9.95 -4.36 10.48
N ILE A 35 -10.33 -4.24 9.20
CA ILE A 35 -10.94 -3.03 8.62
C ILE A 35 -12.19 -2.61 9.40
N LEU A 36 -13.07 -3.57 9.69
CA LEU A 36 -14.32 -3.32 10.42
C LEU A 36 -14.07 -2.98 11.89
N ALA A 37 -13.01 -3.52 12.47
CA ALA A 37 -12.62 -3.28 13.85
C ALA A 37 -11.65 -2.10 14.03
N VAL A 38 -11.27 -1.37 12.97
CA VAL A 38 -10.52 -0.11 13.08
C VAL A 38 -11.37 0.90 13.85
N ASN A 39 -11.22 0.85 15.16
CA ASN A 39 -11.56 1.78 16.24
C ASN A 39 -10.99 1.11 17.50
N SER A 40 -9.89 1.62 18.06
CA SER A 40 -9.45 1.06 19.34
C SER A 40 -10.50 1.45 20.39
N VAL A 41 -10.98 0.46 21.14
CA VAL A 41 -11.89 0.66 22.29
C VAL A 41 -11.38 1.78 23.20
N ASP A 42 -10.06 1.97 23.27
CA ASP A 42 -9.41 3.02 24.04
C ASP A 42 -9.63 4.43 23.48
N LEU A 43 -9.61 4.62 22.14
CA LEU A 43 -9.90 5.92 21.54
C LEU A 43 -11.37 6.29 21.67
N GLU A 44 -12.26 5.31 21.52
CA GLU A 44 -13.69 5.49 21.78
C GLU A 44 -13.95 5.89 23.24
N ARG A 45 -13.31 5.17 24.17
CA ARG A 45 -13.39 5.50 25.60
C ARG A 45 -12.82 6.89 25.90
N LEU A 46 -11.69 7.26 25.29
CA LEU A 46 -11.04 8.55 25.51
C LEU A 46 -11.87 9.71 24.94
N GLU A 47 -12.39 9.54 23.72
CA GLU A 47 -13.27 10.51 23.06
C GLU A 47 -14.54 10.73 23.90
N LYS A 48 -15.23 9.64 24.27
CA LYS A 48 -16.40 9.68 25.15
C LYS A 48 -16.08 10.37 26.48
N TYR A 49 -14.95 10.03 27.11
CA TYR A 49 -14.53 10.68 28.35
C TYR A 49 -14.31 12.19 28.17
N ARG A 50 -13.65 12.62 27.09
CA ARG A 50 -13.42 14.05 26.80
C ARG A 50 -14.73 14.80 26.57
N ILE A 51 -15.64 14.23 25.78
CA ILE A 51 -16.96 14.80 25.50
C ILE A 51 -17.76 14.91 26.81
N ASP A 52 -17.91 13.81 27.54
CA ASP A 52 -18.70 13.79 28.78
C ASP A 52 -18.10 14.72 29.85
N SER A 53 -16.77 14.84 29.94
CA SER A 53 -16.11 15.78 30.84
C SER A 53 -16.41 17.24 30.47
N LYS A 54 -16.27 17.60 29.19
CA LYS A 54 -16.54 18.97 28.71
C LYS A 54 -18.02 19.33 28.75
N LEU A 55 -18.89 18.33 28.54
CA LEU A 55 -20.33 18.51 28.63
C LEU A 55 -20.78 18.76 30.07
N LYS A 56 -20.21 18.04 31.05
CA LYS A 56 -20.47 18.29 32.48
C LYS A 56 -20.03 19.69 32.91
N GLU A 57 -18.86 20.14 32.45
CA GLU A 57 -18.39 21.52 32.66
C GLU A 57 -19.38 22.54 32.06
N SER A 58 -19.81 22.32 30.82
CA SER A 58 -20.75 23.21 30.12
C SER A 58 -22.13 23.23 30.79
N GLN A 59 -22.65 22.07 31.22
CA GLN A 59 -23.94 21.97 31.92
C GLN A 59 -23.94 22.75 33.24
N LYS A 60 -22.83 22.66 34.00
CA LYS A 60 -22.69 23.44 35.24
C LYS A 60 -22.69 24.95 34.93
N GLN A 61 -21.94 25.37 33.92
CA GLN A 61 -21.91 26.76 33.49
C GLN A 61 -23.30 27.27 33.08
N PHE A 62 -24.02 26.52 32.25
CA PHE A 62 -25.37 26.90 31.80
C PHE A 62 -26.36 27.01 32.97
N ALA A 63 -26.25 26.12 33.96
CA ALA A 63 -27.06 26.20 35.18
C ALA A 63 -26.72 27.45 36.02
N GLU A 64 -25.43 27.81 36.12
CA GLU A 64 -24.97 29.04 36.78
C GLU A 64 -25.42 30.32 36.03
N GLU A 65 -25.58 30.24 34.70
CA GLU A 65 -26.15 31.29 33.84
C GLU A 65 -27.69 31.38 33.94
N GLY A 66 -28.33 30.53 34.75
CA GLY A 66 -29.76 30.58 35.06
C GLY A 66 -30.67 29.70 34.20
N LEU A 67 -30.10 28.86 33.31
CA LEU A 67 -30.87 27.86 32.56
C LEU A 67 -31.33 26.72 33.50
N SER A 68 -32.57 26.27 33.35
CA SER A 68 -33.13 25.16 34.14
C SER A 68 -34.20 24.39 33.35
N GLY A 69 -34.53 23.18 33.82
CA GLY A 69 -35.52 22.29 33.18
C GLY A 69 -35.22 22.04 31.70
N ASP A 70 -36.27 22.02 30.88
CA ASP A 70 -36.21 21.72 29.45
C ASP A 70 -35.24 22.63 28.67
N ALA A 71 -35.09 23.89 29.08
CA ALA A 71 -34.18 24.84 28.42
C ALA A 71 -32.70 24.48 28.65
N LEU A 72 -32.36 23.98 29.85
CA LEU A 72 -31.02 23.48 30.15
C LEU A 72 -30.75 22.19 29.37
N GLU A 73 -31.71 21.28 29.32
CA GLU A 73 -31.58 20.02 28.59
C GLU A 73 -31.37 20.25 27.09
N ALA A 74 -32.16 21.13 26.48
CA ALA A 74 -32.00 21.51 25.07
C ALA A 74 -30.61 22.11 24.79
N ARG A 75 -30.13 23.02 25.64
CA ARG A 75 -28.81 23.65 25.46
C ARG A 75 -27.65 22.66 25.67
N VAL A 76 -27.80 21.73 26.60
CA VAL A 76 -26.83 20.63 26.80
C VAL A 76 -26.84 19.69 25.60
N ALA A 77 -27.99 19.36 25.02
CA ALA A 77 -28.07 18.52 23.81
C ALA A 77 -27.38 19.18 22.61
N GLU A 78 -27.63 20.47 22.36
CA GLU A 78 -26.94 21.25 21.32
C GLU A 78 -25.42 21.27 21.57
N ARG A 79 -25.00 21.52 22.82
CA ARG A 79 -23.59 21.53 23.19
C ARG A 79 -22.91 20.16 23.03
N ARG A 80 -23.64 19.07 23.26
CA ARG A 80 -23.14 17.71 23.02
C ARG A 80 -22.79 17.52 21.54
N VAL A 81 -23.67 17.91 20.63
CA VAL A 81 -23.42 17.84 19.18
C VAL A 81 -22.19 18.66 18.81
N GLU A 82 -22.06 19.90 19.28
CA GLU A 82 -20.88 20.74 19.03
C GLU A 82 -19.57 20.09 19.55
N LEU A 83 -19.61 19.44 20.72
CA LEU A 83 -18.45 18.80 21.32
C LEU A 83 -18.10 17.49 20.62
N GLU A 84 -19.08 16.72 20.20
CA GLU A 84 -18.89 15.50 19.41
C GLU A 84 -18.20 15.82 18.08
N GLU A 85 -18.57 16.92 17.42
CA GLU A 85 -17.90 17.40 16.21
C GLU A 85 -16.46 17.87 16.49
N LYS A 86 -16.26 18.70 17.53
CA LYS A 86 -14.96 19.33 17.81
C LYS A 86 -13.94 18.39 18.45
N LEU A 87 -14.39 17.40 19.22
CA LEU A 87 -13.54 16.51 20.01
C LEU A 87 -13.41 15.12 19.40
N ARG A 88 -13.94 14.89 18.20
CA ARG A 88 -13.78 13.63 17.47
C ARG A 88 -12.30 13.28 17.31
N LEU A 89 -11.89 12.20 17.94
CA LEU A 89 -10.56 11.59 17.89
C LEU A 89 -10.52 10.41 16.92
N GLN A 90 -11.63 9.66 16.84
CA GLN A 90 -11.67 8.47 16.03
C GLN A 90 -11.81 8.84 14.55
N ARG A 91 -11.01 8.18 13.70
CA ARG A 91 -11.11 8.29 12.25
C ARG A 91 -10.77 6.97 11.56
N PRO A 92 -11.37 6.67 10.40
CA PRO A 92 -11.03 5.49 9.61
C PRO A 92 -9.69 5.66 8.87
N PHE A 93 -9.16 6.88 8.78
CA PHE A 93 -7.93 7.21 8.05
C PHE A 93 -6.73 7.30 8.99
N LEU A 94 -5.82 6.33 8.89
CA LEU A 94 -4.87 6.04 9.96
C LEU A 94 -3.56 6.83 9.90
N SER A 95 -3.37 7.68 8.88
CA SER A 95 -2.26 8.63 8.77
C SER A 95 -2.57 9.79 7.83
N SER A 96 -1.71 10.82 7.84
CA SER A 96 -1.72 11.89 6.83
C SER A 96 -1.66 11.35 5.40
N ASN A 97 -0.92 10.25 5.20
CA ASN A 97 -0.76 9.58 3.92
C ASN A 97 -2.08 9.04 3.38
N ASP A 98 -2.84 8.40 4.26
CA ASP A 98 -4.17 7.85 3.96
C ASP A 98 -5.17 8.99 3.70
N ARG A 99 -5.19 9.99 4.59
CA ARG A 99 -6.05 11.17 4.48
C ARG A 99 -5.83 11.95 3.19
N SER A 100 -4.58 12.13 2.75
CA SER A 100 -4.28 12.81 1.48
C SER A 100 -4.91 12.11 0.28
N ARG A 101 -4.94 10.77 0.26
CA ARG A 101 -5.57 10.02 -0.85
C ARG A 101 -7.08 10.14 -0.81
N PHE A 102 -7.70 9.94 0.37
CA PHE A 102 -9.14 10.07 0.50
C PHE A 102 -9.61 11.51 0.26
N ALA A 103 -8.84 12.53 0.65
CA ALA A 103 -9.17 13.93 0.38
C ALA A 103 -9.20 14.21 -1.13
N ALA A 104 -8.24 13.67 -1.89
CA ALA A 104 -8.23 13.83 -3.35
C ALA A 104 -9.40 13.08 -4.03
N VAL A 105 -9.73 11.87 -3.55
CA VAL A 105 -10.90 11.11 -4.03
C VAL A 105 -12.19 11.87 -3.73
N ARG A 106 -12.30 12.44 -2.52
CA ARG A 106 -13.42 13.26 -2.09
C ARG A 106 -13.56 14.52 -2.93
N ALA A 107 -12.49 15.28 -3.12
CA ALA A 107 -12.48 16.47 -3.97
C ALA A 107 -12.99 16.17 -5.37
N LEU A 108 -12.51 15.07 -5.97
CA LEU A 108 -12.84 14.74 -7.35
C LEU A 108 -14.31 14.34 -7.51
N VAL A 109 -14.87 13.60 -6.54
CA VAL A 109 -16.25 13.09 -6.61
C VAL A 109 -17.27 14.11 -6.11
N GLU A 110 -17.01 14.76 -4.98
CA GLU A 110 -17.96 15.65 -4.32
C GLU A 110 -17.90 17.07 -4.88
N HIS A 111 -16.70 17.56 -5.24
CA HIS A 111 -16.50 18.97 -5.62
C HIS A 111 -16.11 19.12 -7.11
N GLY A 112 -15.89 18.01 -7.83
CA GLY A 112 -15.53 18.03 -9.25
C GLY A 112 -14.14 18.60 -9.54
N THR A 113 -13.22 18.58 -8.57
CA THR A 113 -11.87 19.17 -8.68
C THR A 113 -10.80 18.28 -8.05
N PHE A 114 -9.53 18.46 -8.45
CA PHE A 114 -8.40 17.84 -7.75
C PHE A 114 -7.89 18.67 -6.56
N ALA A 115 -8.31 19.93 -6.46
CA ALA A 115 -7.94 20.81 -5.37
C ALA A 115 -8.59 20.36 -4.05
N ILE A 116 -7.82 20.32 -2.96
CA ILE A 116 -8.25 19.81 -1.66
C ILE A 116 -8.41 20.92 -0.61
N ASP A 117 -8.30 22.20 -1.00
CA ASP A 117 -8.30 23.37 -0.12
C ASP A 117 -9.46 23.36 0.88
N GLU A 118 -10.69 23.15 0.40
CA GLU A 118 -11.89 23.14 1.24
C GLU A 118 -11.86 21.98 2.23
N ILE A 119 -11.48 20.79 1.77
CA ILE A 119 -11.50 19.56 2.57
C ILE A 119 -10.43 19.58 3.67
N VAL A 120 -9.20 20.00 3.39
CA VAL A 120 -8.11 19.95 4.39
C VAL A 120 -8.31 20.93 5.55
N THR A 121 -9.20 21.91 5.39
CA THR A 121 -9.56 22.82 6.47
C THR A 121 -10.52 22.17 7.48
N GLU A 122 -11.31 21.19 7.04
CA GLU A 122 -12.29 20.48 7.88
C GLU A 122 -11.60 19.68 9.00
N PRO A 123 -12.25 19.54 10.17
CA PRO A 123 -11.77 18.67 11.23
C PRO A 123 -11.55 17.22 10.74
N GLY A 124 -10.41 16.63 11.09
CA GLY A 124 -10.10 15.24 10.78
C GLY A 124 -9.57 14.96 9.36
N TRP A 125 -9.54 15.94 8.47
CA TRP A 125 -9.05 15.84 7.08
C TRP A 125 -7.66 16.44 6.84
N ASP A 126 -6.97 16.85 7.91
CA ASP A 126 -5.62 17.40 7.85
C ASP A 126 -4.61 16.44 7.20
N THR A 127 -3.65 16.93 6.44
CA THR A 127 -2.54 16.09 5.96
C THR A 127 -1.26 16.89 5.80
N ILE A 128 -0.10 16.23 5.91
CA ILE A 128 1.19 16.81 5.51
C ILE A 128 1.56 16.40 4.08
N ASP A 129 0.84 15.41 3.52
CA ASP A 129 1.13 14.81 2.22
C ASP A 129 0.45 15.58 1.08
N MET A 130 0.62 16.90 1.05
CA MET A 130 0.05 17.79 0.03
C MET A 130 1.12 18.71 -0.57
N VAL A 131 0.79 19.35 -1.68
CA VAL A 131 1.60 20.33 -2.40
C VAL A 131 0.76 21.55 -2.72
N LYS A 132 1.40 22.69 -3.01
CA LYS A 132 0.72 23.91 -3.46
C LYS A 132 1.30 24.36 -4.80
N HIS A 133 0.44 24.56 -5.79
CA HIS A 133 0.82 25.15 -7.06
C HIS A 133 -0.38 25.89 -7.67
N LYS A 134 -0.14 26.65 -8.73
CA LYS A 134 -1.19 27.37 -9.45
C LYS A 134 -2.08 26.39 -10.23
N ASP A 135 -3.38 26.66 -10.24
CA ASP A 135 -4.32 26.02 -11.15
C ASP A 135 -4.28 26.66 -12.54
N HIS A 136 -5.20 26.26 -13.43
CA HIS A 136 -5.29 26.78 -14.80
C HIS A 136 -5.57 28.29 -14.87
N ASP A 137 -6.24 28.83 -13.85
CA ASP A 137 -6.58 30.25 -13.76
C ASP A 137 -5.45 31.07 -13.11
N GLY A 138 -4.36 30.39 -12.70
CA GLY A 138 -3.20 31.01 -12.06
C GLY A 138 -3.36 31.15 -10.54
N GLU A 139 -4.46 30.64 -9.96
CA GLU A 139 -4.75 30.75 -8.54
C GLU A 139 -4.05 29.64 -7.76
N PRO A 140 -3.39 29.95 -6.64
CA PRO A 140 -2.66 28.95 -5.89
C PRO A 140 -3.62 28.04 -5.10
N LYS A 141 -3.58 26.74 -5.39
CA LYS A 141 -4.43 25.71 -4.76
C LYS A 141 -3.59 24.62 -4.09
N LEU A 142 -4.20 23.94 -3.14
CA LEU A 142 -3.63 22.77 -2.47
C LEU A 142 -4.05 21.50 -3.18
N TYR A 143 -3.12 20.57 -3.39
CA TYR A 143 -3.38 19.28 -4.02
C TYR A 143 -2.74 18.14 -3.22
N SER A 144 -3.30 16.95 -3.35
CA SER A 144 -2.62 15.75 -2.86
C SER A 144 -1.28 15.55 -3.58
N SER A 145 -0.26 15.15 -2.82
CA SER A 145 1.05 14.78 -3.38
C SER A 145 1.07 13.38 -4.02
N LYS A 146 -0.06 12.66 -4.02
CA LYS A 146 -0.16 11.24 -4.42
C LYS A 146 -0.47 11.09 -5.91
N PRO A 147 -0.14 9.95 -6.54
CA PRO A 147 -0.32 9.76 -7.98
C PRO A 147 -1.78 9.95 -8.42
N ALA A 148 -2.01 10.89 -9.34
CA ALA A 148 -3.34 11.27 -9.82
C ALA A 148 -4.11 10.11 -10.47
N LEU A 149 -3.42 9.22 -11.20
CA LEU A 149 -4.04 8.06 -11.84
C LEU A 149 -4.75 7.16 -10.82
N LEU A 150 -4.09 6.87 -9.69
CA LEU A 150 -4.69 6.04 -8.66
C LEU A 150 -5.90 6.75 -8.02
N THR A 151 -5.79 8.05 -7.75
CA THR A 151 -6.92 8.86 -7.27
C THR A 151 -8.12 8.79 -8.22
N ALA A 152 -7.91 8.99 -9.52
CA ALA A 152 -8.97 8.93 -10.53
C ALA A 152 -9.63 7.53 -10.58
N MET A 153 -8.84 6.47 -10.47
CA MET A 153 -9.37 5.10 -10.42
C MET A 153 -10.18 4.83 -9.14
N LEU A 154 -9.77 5.37 -8.00
CA LEU A 154 -10.47 5.23 -6.72
C LEU A 154 -11.72 6.12 -6.64
N ALA A 155 -11.75 7.22 -7.39
CA ALA A 155 -12.94 8.05 -7.51
C ALA A 155 -14.10 7.31 -8.19
N VAL A 156 -13.85 6.34 -9.08
CA VAL A 156 -14.92 5.56 -9.73
C VAL A 156 -15.78 4.77 -8.73
N PRO A 157 -15.23 3.86 -7.90
CA PRO A 157 -16.05 3.15 -6.93
C PRO A 157 -16.65 4.09 -5.88
N TYR A 158 -15.95 5.15 -5.48
CA TYR A 158 -16.54 6.13 -4.57
C TYR A 158 -17.72 6.88 -5.20
N TRP A 159 -17.61 7.30 -6.47
CA TRP A 159 -18.69 7.93 -7.21
C TRP A 159 -19.91 7.01 -7.32
N ILE A 160 -19.70 5.71 -7.56
CA ILE A 160 -20.81 4.74 -7.55
C ILE A 160 -21.49 4.72 -6.18
N ILE A 161 -20.73 4.68 -5.08
CA ILE A 161 -21.27 4.75 -3.72
C ILE A 161 -22.05 6.05 -3.55
N TYR A 162 -21.43 7.19 -3.87
CA TYR A 162 -22.02 8.53 -3.74
C TYR A 162 -23.33 8.72 -4.52
N GLN A 163 -23.43 8.13 -5.72
CA GLN A 163 -24.66 8.18 -6.52
C GLN A 163 -25.73 7.20 -6.02
N ALA A 164 -25.31 6.03 -5.54
CA ALA A 164 -26.23 4.99 -5.07
C ALA A 164 -26.76 5.24 -3.65
N THR A 165 -26.00 5.96 -2.82
CA THR A 165 -26.45 6.35 -1.49
C THR A 165 -27.41 7.52 -1.58
N GLY A 166 -28.50 7.48 -0.82
CA GLY A 166 -29.43 8.59 -0.69
C GLY A 166 -28.96 9.59 0.37
N ASP A 167 -29.93 10.19 1.03
CA ASP A 167 -29.70 11.01 2.20
C ASP A 167 -29.81 10.15 3.47
N ASP A 168 -29.20 10.60 4.56
CA ASP A 168 -29.28 9.99 5.87
C ASP A 168 -30.62 10.31 6.57
N GLU A 169 -30.74 9.91 7.83
CA GLU A 169 -31.94 10.14 8.65
C GLU A 169 -32.24 11.63 8.90
N ASN A 170 -31.27 12.52 8.71
CA ASN A 170 -31.41 13.97 8.85
C ASN A 170 -31.62 14.67 7.50
N GLY A 171 -31.66 13.92 6.39
CA GLY A 171 -31.77 14.47 5.04
C GLY A 171 -30.45 15.01 4.50
N GLU A 172 -29.30 14.67 5.11
CA GLU A 172 -27.98 15.01 4.58
C GLU A 172 -27.47 13.92 3.64
N LYS A 173 -26.85 14.32 2.53
CA LYS A 173 -26.26 13.38 1.59
C LYS A 173 -25.21 12.51 2.29
N ILE A 174 -25.29 11.19 2.07
CA ILE A 174 -24.28 10.25 2.57
C ILE A 174 -23.00 10.39 1.72
N THR A 175 -21.96 10.99 2.30
CA THR A 175 -20.67 11.29 1.66
C THR A 175 -19.50 10.81 2.52
N LEU A 176 -18.27 10.85 1.99
CA LEU A 176 -17.07 10.58 2.78
C LEU A 176 -16.91 11.63 3.90
N GLY A 177 -17.41 12.85 3.70
CA GLY A 177 -17.43 13.90 4.71
C GLY A 177 -18.34 13.56 5.89
N THR A 178 -19.59 13.16 5.60
CA THR A 178 -20.61 12.90 6.62
C THR A 178 -20.48 11.49 7.23
N HIS A 179 -20.20 10.49 6.41
CA HIS A 179 -20.12 9.06 6.78
C HIS A 179 -18.74 8.45 6.45
N PRO A 180 -17.64 9.00 6.99
CA PRO A 180 -16.29 8.59 6.63
C PRO A 180 -16.01 7.11 6.94
N TYR A 181 -16.65 6.55 7.97
CA TYR A 181 -16.39 5.20 8.43
C TYR A 181 -16.99 4.14 7.53
N GLU A 182 -18.27 4.28 7.24
CA GLU A 182 -19.07 3.38 6.44
C GLU A 182 -18.45 3.32 5.04
N ILE A 183 -18.23 4.49 4.45
CA ILE A 183 -17.69 4.60 3.10
C ILE A 183 -16.21 4.25 3.06
N GLY A 184 -15.40 4.73 4.02
CA GLY A 184 -13.98 4.43 4.08
C GLY A 184 -13.71 2.93 4.22
N ARG A 185 -14.46 2.23 5.09
CA ARG A 185 -14.36 0.76 5.26
C ARG A 185 -14.85 0.03 4.01
N ALA A 186 -15.98 0.42 3.43
CA ALA A 186 -16.49 -0.17 2.20
C ALA A 186 -15.49 -0.04 1.05
N MET A 187 -14.88 1.14 0.91
CA MET A 187 -13.80 1.40 -0.04
C MET A 187 -12.62 0.46 0.20
N LEU A 188 -12.09 0.36 1.42
CA LEU A 188 -10.95 -0.53 1.71
C LEU A 188 -11.26 -2.02 1.45
N LEU A 189 -12.47 -2.49 1.75
CA LEU A 189 -12.90 -3.85 1.39
C LEU A 189 -12.86 -4.06 -0.13
N LEU A 190 -13.36 -3.08 -0.89
CA LEU A 190 -13.41 -3.15 -2.34
C LEU A 190 -12.04 -3.01 -3.00
N VAL A 191 -11.21 -2.06 -2.57
CA VAL A 191 -9.97 -1.67 -3.28
C VAL A 191 -8.71 -2.29 -2.69
N ASN A 192 -8.77 -2.87 -1.49
CA ASN A 192 -7.66 -3.62 -0.90
C ASN A 192 -7.97 -5.11 -0.79
N VAL A 193 -9.07 -5.50 -0.13
CA VAL A 193 -9.33 -6.93 0.16
C VAL A 193 -9.61 -7.73 -1.10
N LEU A 194 -10.49 -7.25 -1.99
CA LEU A 194 -10.77 -7.97 -3.25
C LEU A 194 -9.52 -8.07 -4.15
N PRO A 195 -8.73 -7.01 -4.38
CA PRO A 195 -7.46 -7.12 -5.09
C PRO A 195 -6.44 -8.04 -4.41
N MET A 196 -6.44 -8.11 -3.08
CA MET A 196 -5.58 -9.07 -2.37
C MET A 196 -6.01 -10.53 -2.58
N ILE A 197 -7.30 -10.82 -2.66
CA ILE A 197 -7.80 -12.15 -3.05
C ILE A 197 -7.34 -12.49 -4.48
N LEU A 198 -7.44 -11.54 -5.41
CA LEU A 198 -6.92 -11.69 -6.77
C LEU A 198 -5.40 -11.96 -6.75
N TYR A 199 -4.64 -11.20 -5.97
CA TYR A 199 -3.20 -11.41 -5.78
C TYR A 199 -2.87 -12.82 -5.32
N PHE A 200 -3.54 -13.33 -4.28
CA PHE A 200 -3.29 -14.68 -3.79
C PHE A 200 -3.65 -15.74 -4.84
N TRP A 201 -4.77 -15.57 -5.55
CA TRP A 201 -5.19 -16.50 -6.59
C TRP A 201 -4.22 -16.53 -7.78
N VAL A 202 -3.77 -15.36 -8.25
CA VAL A 202 -2.78 -15.26 -9.35
C VAL A 202 -1.43 -15.82 -8.91
N LEU A 203 -1.00 -15.55 -7.68
CA LEU A 203 0.23 -16.11 -7.13
C LEU A 203 0.16 -17.64 -7.07
N ALA A 204 -0.94 -18.20 -6.57
CA ALA A 204 -1.17 -19.65 -6.56
C ALA A 204 -1.14 -20.23 -7.99
N LYS A 205 -1.80 -19.58 -8.97
CA LYS A 205 -1.75 -19.97 -10.39
C LYS A 205 -0.33 -19.96 -10.97
N THR A 206 0.51 -19.03 -10.52
CA THR A 206 1.91 -18.92 -10.93
C THR A 206 2.75 -20.03 -10.32
N ILE A 207 2.62 -20.25 -9.01
CA ILE A 207 3.34 -21.28 -8.25
C ILE A 207 3.00 -22.69 -8.74
N GLU A 208 1.73 -22.96 -9.09
CA GLU A 208 1.30 -24.25 -9.64
C GLU A 208 1.97 -24.61 -10.97
N ARG A 209 2.50 -23.64 -11.71
CA ARG A 209 3.22 -23.87 -12.97
C ARG A 209 4.69 -24.18 -12.80
N LEU A 210 5.25 -23.90 -11.63
CA LEU A 210 6.66 -24.09 -11.36
C LEU A 210 6.91 -25.53 -10.91
N PRO A 211 8.02 -26.17 -11.34
CA PRO A 211 8.32 -27.58 -11.06
C PRO A 211 8.88 -27.76 -9.64
N VAL A 212 8.06 -27.48 -8.64
CA VAL A 212 8.42 -27.49 -7.21
C VAL A 212 7.59 -28.49 -6.43
N SER A 213 7.94 -28.76 -5.17
CA SER A 213 7.20 -29.66 -4.28
C SER A 213 5.95 -29.01 -3.69
N ASP A 214 4.98 -29.84 -3.27
CA ASP A 214 3.78 -29.37 -2.57
C ASP A 214 4.11 -28.58 -1.30
N TYR A 215 5.18 -28.97 -0.59
CA TYR A 215 5.67 -28.25 0.58
C TYR A 215 6.07 -26.81 0.22
N ALA A 216 6.86 -26.61 -0.84
CA ALA A 216 7.25 -25.28 -1.29
C ALA A 216 6.05 -24.43 -1.69
N ARG A 217 5.06 -25.02 -2.39
CA ARG A 217 3.85 -24.28 -2.78
C ARG A 217 3.02 -23.84 -1.57
N LEU A 218 2.79 -24.75 -0.62
CA LEU A 218 2.03 -24.45 0.59
C LEU A 218 2.76 -23.46 1.50
N PHE A 219 4.09 -23.58 1.62
CA PHE A 219 4.91 -22.64 2.38
C PHE A 219 4.84 -21.24 1.78
N ALA A 220 5.00 -21.10 0.45
CA ALA A 220 4.89 -19.82 -0.23
C ALA A 220 3.50 -19.20 -0.07
N MET A 221 2.42 -19.99 -0.18
CA MET A 221 1.06 -19.49 0.03
C MET A 221 0.79 -19.09 1.48
N ALA A 222 1.28 -19.85 2.47
CA ALA A 222 1.20 -19.46 3.87
C ALA A 222 2.00 -18.17 4.16
N GLY A 223 3.18 -18.04 3.55
CA GLY A 223 3.98 -16.82 3.55
C GLY A 223 3.22 -15.63 2.95
N ALA A 224 2.57 -15.82 1.80
CA ALA A 224 1.77 -14.78 1.16
C ALA A 224 0.64 -14.27 2.08
N THR A 225 -0.13 -15.20 2.66
CA THR A 225 -1.35 -14.89 3.40
C THR A 225 -1.12 -14.40 4.83
N PHE A 226 0.00 -14.77 5.46
CA PHE A 226 0.26 -14.45 6.86
C PHE A 226 1.67 -13.91 7.13
N GLY A 227 2.65 -14.24 6.29
CA GLY A 227 4.07 -13.92 6.53
C GLY A 227 4.56 -12.62 5.90
N THR A 228 3.76 -11.91 5.12
CA THR A 228 4.18 -10.63 4.50
C THR A 228 3.46 -9.43 5.10
N LEU A 229 4.13 -8.28 5.11
CA LEU A 229 3.54 -7.02 5.56
C LEU A 229 2.44 -6.48 4.62
N LEU A 230 2.15 -7.12 3.48
CA LEU A 230 1.05 -6.70 2.60
C LEU A 230 -0.30 -6.79 3.31
N THR A 231 -0.55 -7.87 4.06
CA THR A 231 -1.81 -8.04 4.80
C THR A 231 -1.91 -7.08 5.98
N THR A 232 -0.80 -6.54 6.45
CA THR A 232 -0.72 -5.48 7.46
C THR A 232 -1.23 -4.16 6.91
N PHE A 233 -0.83 -3.81 5.69
CA PHE A 233 -1.20 -2.56 5.02
C PHE A 233 -2.54 -2.64 4.27
N ALA A 234 -3.19 -3.80 4.26
CA ALA A 234 -4.52 -3.96 3.65
C ALA A 234 -5.62 -3.13 4.32
N ILE A 235 -5.39 -2.63 5.54
CA ILE A 235 -6.37 -1.84 6.30
C ILE A 235 -6.25 -0.32 6.10
N VAL A 236 -5.35 0.14 5.22
CA VAL A 236 -5.15 1.56 4.89
C VAL A 236 -5.01 1.76 3.38
N LEU A 237 -5.36 2.93 2.86
CA LEU A 237 -5.20 3.20 1.44
C LEU A 237 -3.73 3.51 1.10
N ASN A 238 -3.13 2.68 0.25
CA ASN A 238 -1.74 2.83 -0.16
C ASN A 238 -1.47 2.23 -1.55
N ASN A 239 -0.49 2.79 -2.26
CA ASN A 239 -0.09 2.35 -3.60
C ASN A 239 0.78 1.08 -3.59
N HIS A 240 1.50 0.79 -2.49
CA HIS A 240 2.38 -0.39 -2.39
C HIS A 240 1.60 -1.70 -2.55
N LEU A 241 0.43 -1.80 -1.93
CA LEU A 241 -0.46 -2.95 -2.03
C LEU A 241 -0.91 -3.15 -3.48
N ILE A 242 -1.40 -2.08 -4.12
CA ILE A 242 -1.90 -2.10 -5.50
C ILE A 242 -0.77 -2.48 -6.47
N ALA A 243 0.44 -1.96 -6.25
CA ALA A 243 1.62 -2.34 -7.01
C ALA A 243 1.97 -3.82 -6.85
N ALA A 244 1.86 -4.38 -5.63
CA ALA A 244 2.07 -5.80 -5.37
C ALA A 244 1.05 -6.69 -6.10
N VAL A 245 -0.22 -6.29 -6.13
CA VAL A 245 -1.24 -6.98 -6.94
C VAL A 245 -0.91 -6.89 -8.42
N ALA A 246 -0.61 -5.69 -8.92
CA ALA A 246 -0.31 -5.43 -10.31
C ALA A 246 0.89 -6.25 -10.80
N ILE A 247 1.98 -6.32 -10.02
CA ILE A 247 3.15 -7.09 -10.44
C ILE A 247 2.89 -8.59 -10.41
N ALA A 248 2.06 -9.10 -9.48
CA ALA A 248 1.64 -10.51 -9.52
C ALA A 248 0.85 -10.82 -10.81
N VAL A 249 -0.06 -9.91 -11.21
CA VAL A 249 -0.81 -10.00 -12.47
C VAL A 249 0.10 -9.89 -13.70
N ALA A 250 1.15 -9.06 -13.66
CA ALA A 250 2.11 -8.94 -14.76
C ALA A 250 3.04 -10.15 -14.88
N PHE A 251 3.44 -10.70 -13.73
CA PHE A 251 4.42 -11.77 -13.67
C PHE A 251 3.83 -13.12 -14.09
N TYR A 252 2.56 -13.38 -13.80
CA TYR A 252 1.87 -14.60 -14.22
C TYR A 252 1.94 -14.87 -15.74
N PRO A 253 1.44 -14.00 -16.64
CA PRO A 253 1.54 -14.21 -18.08
C PRO A 253 2.99 -14.22 -18.55
N THR A 254 3.89 -13.45 -17.90
CA THR A 254 5.32 -13.47 -18.20
C THR A 254 5.92 -14.85 -17.96
N VAL A 255 5.62 -15.49 -16.82
CA VAL A 255 6.04 -16.86 -16.50
C VAL A 255 5.45 -17.86 -17.49
N VAL A 256 4.16 -17.72 -17.85
CA VAL A 256 3.51 -18.58 -18.87
C VAL A 256 4.27 -18.51 -20.19
N ILE A 257 4.47 -17.31 -20.74
CA ILE A 257 5.19 -17.11 -22.01
C ILE A 257 6.62 -17.65 -21.88
N TRP A 258 7.29 -17.38 -20.76
CA TRP A 258 8.69 -17.75 -20.57
C TRP A 258 8.91 -19.26 -20.52
N GLN A 259 8.04 -19.99 -19.81
CA GLN A 259 8.14 -21.43 -19.61
C GLN A 259 7.58 -22.24 -20.78
N THR A 260 6.41 -21.88 -21.32
CA THR A 260 5.72 -22.70 -22.33
C THR A 260 5.88 -22.17 -23.76
N GLY A 261 6.35 -20.94 -23.92
CA GLY A 261 6.42 -20.29 -25.24
C GLY A 261 5.06 -19.86 -25.79
N ASP A 262 3.98 -19.83 -24.99
CA ASP A 262 2.65 -19.43 -25.45
C ASP A 262 2.66 -17.96 -25.93
N GLN A 263 2.40 -17.75 -27.23
CA GLN A 263 2.51 -16.44 -27.88
C GLN A 263 1.16 -15.71 -28.06
N ARG A 264 0.10 -16.10 -27.33
CA ARG A 264 -1.18 -15.39 -27.42
C ARG A 264 -1.03 -13.93 -27.01
N TRP A 265 -1.49 -13.03 -27.88
CA TRP A 265 -1.39 -11.56 -27.71
C TRP A 265 -1.90 -11.07 -26.35
N ARG A 266 -2.97 -11.69 -25.83
CA ARG A 266 -3.59 -11.34 -24.53
C ARG A 266 -2.59 -11.40 -23.37
N TYR A 267 -1.63 -12.33 -23.39
CA TYR A 267 -0.65 -12.44 -22.31
C TYR A 267 0.36 -11.30 -22.36
N TYR A 268 0.79 -10.92 -23.56
CA TYR A 268 1.67 -9.77 -23.75
C TYR A 268 0.96 -8.48 -23.35
N PHE A 269 -0.29 -8.28 -23.77
CA PHE A 269 -1.09 -7.12 -23.39
C PHE A 269 -1.29 -7.00 -21.88
N VAL A 270 -1.73 -8.08 -21.22
CA VAL A 270 -1.90 -8.08 -19.75
C VAL A 270 -0.57 -7.86 -19.03
N ALA A 271 0.53 -8.46 -19.50
CA ALA A 271 1.85 -8.23 -18.92
C ALA A 271 2.27 -6.76 -19.03
N GLY A 272 2.08 -6.13 -20.19
CA GLY A 272 2.42 -4.73 -20.42
C GLY A 272 1.55 -3.77 -19.62
N LEU A 273 0.24 -3.97 -19.64
CA LEU A 273 -0.72 -3.19 -18.87
C LEU A 273 -0.40 -3.26 -17.37
N ALA A 274 -0.26 -4.46 -16.82
CA ALA A 274 -0.06 -4.63 -15.39
C ALA A 274 1.34 -4.19 -14.93
N ALA A 275 2.40 -4.43 -15.72
CA ALA A 275 3.75 -3.97 -15.39
C ALA A 275 3.88 -2.45 -15.44
N ALA A 276 3.25 -1.80 -16.42
CA ALA A 276 3.20 -0.34 -16.48
C ALA A 276 2.37 0.23 -15.32
N PHE A 277 1.29 -0.45 -14.93
CA PHE A 277 0.50 -0.06 -13.76
C PHE A 277 1.28 -0.23 -12.45
N THR A 278 2.12 -1.26 -12.32
CA THR A 278 3.08 -1.34 -11.21
C THR A 278 4.00 -0.12 -11.20
N ALA A 279 4.58 0.27 -12.35
CA ALA A 279 5.48 1.43 -12.45
C ALA A 279 4.78 2.76 -12.14
N ALA A 280 3.51 2.91 -12.52
CA ALA A 280 2.72 4.11 -12.20
C ALA A 280 2.43 4.24 -10.69
N ASN A 281 2.39 3.12 -9.97
CA ASN A 281 2.21 3.09 -8.51
C ASN A 281 3.55 3.07 -7.74
N GLU A 282 4.61 2.56 -8.34
CA GLU A 282 5.97 2.45 -7.78
C GLU A 282 7.00 2.82 -8.83
N LEU A 283 7.51 4.05 -8.78
CA LEU A 283 8.43 4.54 -9.82
C LEU A 283 9.61 3.59 -10.09
N PRO A 284 10.30 3.00 -9.07
CA PRO A 284 11.39 2.07 -9.34
C PRO A 284 10.98 0.77 -10.05
N ALA A 285 9.69 0.41 -10.07
CA ALA A 285 9.18 -0.73 -10.82
C ALA A 285 9.23 -0.52 -12.35
N LEU A 286 9.57 0.68 -12.84
CA LEU A 286 9.96 0.90 -14.23
C LEU A 286 11.09 -0.04 -14.66
N SER A 287 12.02 -0.37 -13.74
CA SER A 287 13.07 -1.36 -14.00
C SER A 287 12.49 -2.74 -14.32
N MET A 288 11.46 -3.18 -13.59
CA MET A 288 10.77 -4.45 -13.86
C MET A 288 9.99 -4.41 -15.17
N LEU A 289 9.33 -3.29 -15.48
CA LEU A 289 8.67 -3.10 -16.77
C LEU A 289 9.64 -3.32 -17.94
N CYS A 290 10.84 -2.72 -17.85
CA CYS A 290 11.88 -2.89 -18.85
C CYS A 290 12.38 -4.33 -18.95
N VAL A 291 12.60 -5.00 -17.82
CA VAL A 291 13.04 -6.41 -17.80
C VAL A 291 11.99 -7.35 -18.39
N ILE A 292 10.70 -7.17 -18.04
CA ILE A 292 9.61 -7.94 -18.65
C ILE A 292 9.54 -7.66 -20.15
N GLY A 293 9.55 -6.38 -20.57
CA GLY A 293 9.51 -6.02 -21.98
C GLY A 293 10.65 -6.64 -22.79
N MET A 294 11.87 -6.64 -22.24
CA MET A 294 13.03 -7.28 -22.84
C MET A 294 12.88 -8.81 -22.92
N ALA A 295 12.48 -9.46 -21.82
CA ALA A 295 12.26 -10.90 -21.78
C ALA A 295 11.19 -11.33 -22.80
N LEU A 296 10.11 -10.57 -22.92
CA LEU A 296 9.06 -10.83 -23.90
C LEU A 296 9.52 -10.56 -25.33
N ALA A 297 10.32 -9.52 -25.57
CA ALA A 297 10.89 -9.22 -26.90
C ALA A 297 11.84 -10.32 -27.39
N ILE A 298 12.57 -10.97 -26.47
CA ILE A 298 13.38 -12.15 -26.77
C ILE A 298 12.50 -13.32 -27.24
N LYS A 299 11.33 -13.50 -26.62
CA LYS A 299 10.38 -14.58 -26.98
C LYS A 299 9.62 -14.29 -28.28
N SER A 300 9.13 -13.06 -28.47
CA SER A 300 8.43 -12.66 -29.69
C SER A 300 8.36 -11.14 -29.84
N ARG A 301 9.22 -10.57 -30.69
CA ARG A 301 9.22 -9.13 -31.00
C ARG A 301 7.85 -8.63 -31.46
N ARG A 302 7.18 -9.39 -32.34
CA ARG A 302 5.87 -9.02 -32.87
C ARG A 302 4.82 -8.91 -31.76
N GLN A 303 4.75 -9.87 -30.85
CA GLN A 303 3.77 -9.84 -29.77
C GLN A 303 4.12 -8.79 -28.70
N THR A 304 5.41 -8.52 -28.48
CA THR A 304 5.82 -7.40 -27.63
C THR A 304 5.37 -6.06 -28.23
N LEU A 305 5.56 -5.87 -29.53
CA LEU A 305 5.15 -4.63 -30.22
C LEU A 305 3.63 -4.47 -30.32
N LEU A 306 2.89 -5.55 -30.60
CA LEU A 306 1.44 -5.49 -30.87
C LEU A 306 0.56 -5.84 -29.66
N GLY A 307 1.13 -6.37 -28.59
CA GLY A 307 0.42 -6.73 -27.36
C GLY A 307 0.95 -5.95 -26.16
N PHE A 308 2.22 -6.14 -25.82
CA PHE A 308 2.82 -5.55 -24.61
C PHE A 308 2.87 -4.02 -24.67
N LEU A 309 3.42 -3.44 -25.74
CA LEU A 309 3.52 -1.97 -25.87
C LEU A 309 2.16 -1.26 -25.87
N PRO A 310 1.10 -1.76 -26.55
CA PRO A 310 -0.24 -1.20 -26.38
C PRO A 310 -0.74 -1.23 -24.94
N GLY A 311 -0.50 -2.31 -24.19
CA GLY A 311 -0.83 -2.37 -22.76
C GLY A 311 -0.09 -1.31 -21.95
N VAL A 312 1.20 -1.11 -22.22
CA VAL A 312 2.01 -0.05 -21.59
C VAL A 312 1.47 1.33 -21.96
N ALA A 313 1.15 1.55 -23.24
CA ALA A 313 0.68 2.84 -23.75
C ALA A 313 -0.64 3.27 -23.11
N VAL A 314 -1.56 2.33 -22.83
CA VAL A 314 -2.82 2.63 -22.12
C VAL A 314 -2.53 3.22 -20.74
N VAL A 315 -1.65 2.59 -19.95
CA VAL A 315 -1.33 3.09 -18.60
C VAL A 315 -0.53 4.39 -18.67
N ALA A 316 0.44 4.49 -19.57
CA ALA A 316 1.23 5.70 -19.73
C ALA A 316 0.34 6.89 -20.10
N ALA A 317 -0.57 6.72 -21.07
CA ALA A 317 -1.53 7.75 -21.45
C ALA A 317 -2.42 8.15 -20.27
N ALA A 318 -2.95 7.17 -19.52
CA ALA A 318 -3.78 7.45 -18.35
C ALA A 318 -3.00 8.17 -17.24
N PHE A 319 -1.75 7.77 -16.98
CA PHE A 319 -0.86 8.41 -16.01
C PHE A 319 -0.61 9.87 -16.36
N PHE A 320 -0.18 10.15 -17.58
CA PHE A 320 0.12 11.51 -18.02
C PHE A 320 -1.13 12.38 -18.13
N ALA A 321 -2.23 11.83 -18.66
CA ALA A 321 -3.49 12.57 -18.78
C ALA A 321 -4.08 12.95 -17.42
N THR A 322 -4.10 12.02 -16.45
CA THR A 322 -4.60 12.32 -15.09
C THR A 322 -3.68 13.28 -14.36
N ASN A 323 -2.37 13.19 -14.55
CA ASN A 323 -1.42 14.12 -13.94
C ASN A 323 -1.58 15.54 -14.51
N HIS A 324 -1.73 15.67 -15.82
CA HIS A 324 -1.98 16.96 -16.46
C HIS A 324 -3.34 17.53 -16.06
N ALA A 325 -4.39 16.70 -15.99
CA ALA A 325 -5.71 17.12 -15.53
C ALA A 325 -5.71 17.59 -14.07
N ALA A 326 -4.89 16.98 -13.21
CA ALA A 326 -4.81 17.35 -11.79
C ALA A 326 -3.89 18.55 -11.53
N HIS A 327 -2.80 18.67 -12.27
CA HIS A 327 -1.68 19.54 -11.88
C HIS A 327 -1.20 20.51 -12.97
N ASP A 328 -1.83 20.52 -14.15
CA ASP A 328 -1.33 21.22 -15.35
C ASP A 328 0.15 20.90 -15.65
N SER A 329 0.57 19.68 -15.32
CA SER A 329 1.96 19.23 -15.43
C SER A 329 2.02 17.79 -15.96
N TRP A 330 3.07 17.48 -16.73
CA TRP A 330 3.39 16.11 -17.14
C TRP A 330 4.26 15.38 -16.11
N ARG A 331 4.84 16.12 -15.16
CA ARG A 331 5.66 15.59 -14.06
C ARG A 331 4.78 15.38 -12.82
N PRO A 332 4.91 14.26 -12.11
CA PRO A 332 4.15 14.04 -10.90
C PRO A 332 4.59 14.99 -9.77
N PRO A 333 3.70 15.30 -8.79
CA PRO A 333 3.99 16.27 -7.73
C PRO A 333 5.33 16.07 -7.01
N TYR A 334 5.71 14.82 -6.72
CA TYR A 334 6.96 14.52 -6.03
C TYR A 334 8.22 14.91 -6.80
N ALA A 335 8.11 15.15 -8.12
CA ALA A 335 9.22 15.61 -8.95
C ALA A 335 9.44 17.13 -8.84
N HIS A 336 8.49 17.90 -8.30
CA HIS A 336 8.56 19.36 -8.14
C HIS A 336 9.16 19.72 -6.78
N ARG A 337 10.46 19.43 -6.62
CA ARG A 337 11.27 19.69 -5.41
C ARG A 337 12.58 20.39 -5.75
N SER A 338 12.54 21.34 -6.68
CA SER A 338 13.74 22.07 -7.10
C SER A 338 14.34 22.86 -5.93
N THR A 339 15.65 22.75 -5.76
CA THR A 339 16.39 23.57 -4.77
C THR A 339 16.88 24.89 -5.36
N THR A 340 16.76 25.07 -6.67
CA THR A 340 17.29 26.23 -7.41
C THR A 340 16.21 27.07 -8.06
N ASP A 341 15.04 26.50 -8.30
CA ASP A 341 13.89 27.16 -8.91
C ASP A 341 12.71 27.12 -7.93
N PRO A 342 12.40 28.23 -7.23
CA PRO A 342 11.29 28.30 -6.30
C PRO A 342 9.92 27.99 -6.93
N ASP A 343 9.74 28.29 -8.22
CA ASP A 343 8.47 28.01 -8.92
C ASP A 343 8.28 26.52 -9.21
N ASP A 344 9.36 25.72 -9.19
CA ASP A 344 9.38 24.25 -9.33
C ASP A 344 9.57 23.53 -7.97
N ASN A 345 9.23 24.18 -6.86
CA ASN A 345 9.22 23.59 -5.52
C ASN A 345 7.84 23.68 -4.85
N TRP A 346 6.95 22.76 -5.21
CA TRP A 346 5.56 22.77 -4.73
C TRP A 346 5.39 22.34 -3.27
N TYR A 347 6.48 22.00 -2.59
CA TYR A 347 6.46 21.66 -1.16
C TYR A 347 6.80 22.84 -0.26
N ASP A 348 7.26 23.95 -0.83
CA ASP A 348 7.58 25.18 -0.13
C ASP A 348 6.42 26.18 -0.22
N TYR A 349 5.55 26.18 0.78
CA TYR A 349 4.38 27.05 0.82
C TYR A 349 3.86 27.29 2.23
N SER A 350 2.98 28.29 2.37
CA SER A 350 2.06 28.45 3.50
C SER A 350 0.60 28.42 3.03
N TYR A 351 -0.33 28.14 3.93
CA TYR A 351 -1.77 28.15 3.66
C TYR A 351 -2.55 28.54 4.91
N PHE A 352 -3.79 28.99 4.73
CA PHE A 352 -4.67 29.37 5.85
C PHE A 352 -5.59 28.21 6.23
N ARG A 353 -5.74 28.01 7.54
CA ARG A 353 -6.80 27.18 8.12
C ARG A 353 -7.60 28.03 9.10
N GLY A 354 -8.78 28.45 8.67
CA GLY A 354 -9.52 29.53 9.34
C GLY A 354 -8.69 30.82 9.30
N THR A 355 -8.46 31.43 10.46
CA THR A 355 -7.66 32.67 10.59
C THR A 355 -6.17 32.43 10.78
N ARG A 356 -5.74 31.17 10.90
CA ARG A 356 -4.34 30.81 11.18
C ARG A 356 -3.59 30.48 9.91
N GLU A 357 -2.47 31.14 9.68
CA GLU A 357 -1.48 30.73 8.69
C GLU A 357 -0.68 29.52 9.20
N ILE A 358 -0.49 28.54 8.32
CA ILE A 358 0.23 27.29 8.57
C ILE A 358 1.30 27.13 7.49
N ASP A 359 2.53 26.92 7.94
CA ASP A 359 3.63 26.55 7.06
C ASP A 359 3.57 25.08 6.64
N SER A 360 4.01 24.80 5.41
CA SER A 360 4.23 23.42 4.96
C SER A 360 5.16 22.68 5.92
N TYR A 361 4.75 21.48 6.34
CA TYR A 361 5.55 20.58 7.17
C TYR A 361 6.95 20.33 6.58
N TRP A 362 7.04 20.30 5.25
CA TRP A 362 8.28 20.00 4.54
C TRP A 362 9.32 21.13 4.58
N ARG A 363 8.96 22.33 5.06
CA ARG A 363 9.93 23.38 5.40
C ARG A 363 10.78 23.00 6.61
N ASN A 364 10.21 22.25 7.55
CA ASN A 364 10.86 21.86 8.79
C ASN A 364 10.41 20.45 9.22
N PRO A 365 10.82 19.40 8.47
CA PRO A 365 10.44 18.02 8.76
C PRO A 365 10.98 17.59 10.13
N GLN A 366 10.30 16.64 10.78
CA GLN A 366 10.58 16.23 12.16
C GLN A 366 10.77 14.71 12.27
N GLY A 367 11.51 14.28 13.28
CA GLY A 367 11.75 12.87 13.59
C GLY A 367 12.28 12.10 12.38
N ILE A 368 11.61 11.00 12.01
CA ILE A 368 12.09 10.11 10.93
C ILE A 368 12.18 10.79 9.56
N ASP A 369 11.41 11.85 9.32
CA ASP A 369 11.39 12.59 8.05
C ASP A 369 12.57 13.58 7.91
N LEU A 370 13.37 13.81 8.96
CA LEU A 370 14.70 14.43 8.85
C LEU A 370 15.65 13.57 8.00
N GLY A 371 15.39 12.26 7.98
CA GLY A 371 16.18 11.26 7.29
C GLY A 371 17.47 10.91 8.01
N GLU A 372 17.83 9.63 7.94
CA GLU A 372 19.03 9.08 8.58
C GLU A 372 20.31 9.79 8.08
N PRO A 373 21.16 10.38 8.94
CA PRO A 373 22.37 11.07 8.48
C PRO A 373 23.39 10.15 7.82
N ARG A 374 23.54 8.91 8.32
CA ARG A 374 24.55 7.97 7.84
C ARG A 374 23.95 6.91 6.92
N MET A 375 24.52 6.78 5.72
CA MET A 375 24.04 5.81 4.73
C MET A 375 24.22 4.36 5.22
N SER A 376 25.26 4.09 6.01
CA SER A 376 25.50 2.79 6.64
C SER A 376 24.38 2.39 7.59
N ASP A 377 23.95 3.32 8.44
CA ASP A 377 22.95 3.09 9.48
C ASP A 377 21.59 2.90 8.81
N TYR A 378 21.34 3.71 7.78
CA TYR A 378 20.19 3.57 6.90
C TYR A 378 20.10 2.19 6.26
N ALA A 379 21.20 1.72 5.67
CA ALA A 379 21.28 0.39 5.07
C ALA A 379 21.09 -0.73 6.11
N LEU A 380 21.79 -0.65 7.25
CA LEU A 380 21.67 -1.61 8.34
C LEU A 380 20.22 -1.74 8.79
N HIS A 381 19.57 -0.62 9.07
CA HIS A 381 18.23 -0.57 9.62
C HIS A 381 17.12 -0.82 8.59
N SER A 382 17.40 -0.67 7.29
CA SER A 382 16.52 -1.07 6.19
C SER A 382 16.63 -2.56 5.86
N LEU A 383 17.76 -3.21 6.15
CA LEU A 383 17.98 -4.64 5.84
C LEU A 383 17.69 -5.55 7.04
N VAL A 384 18.35 -5.33 8.17
CA VAL A 384 18.33 -6.26 9.33
C VAL A 384 18.03 -5.58 10.66
N GLY A 385 17.95 -4.25 10.70
CA GLY A 385 17.62 -3.51 11.91
C GLY A 385 16.14 -3.22 12.07
N HIS A 386 15.83 -2.04 12.55
CA HIS A 386 14.51 -1.73 13.11
C HIS A 386 13.37 -1.62 12.08
N ARG A 387 13.65 -1.39 10.78
CA ARG A 387 12.65 -1.45 9.69
C ARG A 387 13.01 -2.58 8.70
N GLY A 388 13.88 -3.51 9.12
CA GLY A 388 14.62 -4.39 8.24
C GLY A 388 13.75 -5.35 7.43
N ILE A 389 14.04 -5.46 6.13
CA ILE A 389 13.45 -6.47 5.23
C ILE A 389 13.58 -7.88 5.83
N PHE A 390 14.76 -8.24 6.31
CA PHE A 390 15.06 -9.60 6.81
C PHE A 390 14.76 -9.78 8.30
N SER A 391 14.75 -8.71 9.10
CA SER A 391 14.44 -8.83 10.54
C SER A 391 12.94 -8.87 10.80
N LEU A 392 12.15 -8.12 10.05
CA LEU A 392 10.69 -8.13 10.14
C LEU A 392 10.05 -9.21 9.26
N THR A 393 10.72 -9.66 8.20
CA THR A 393 10.20 -10.73 7.35
C THR A 393 11.30 -11.76 7.05
N PRO A 394 11.76 -12.51 8.07
CA PRO A 394 12.88 -13.43 7.95
C PRO A 394 12.71 -14.56 6.92
N ILE A 395 11.51 -14.86 6.44
CA ILE A 395 11.34 -15.77 5.29
C ILE A 395 12.07 -15.30 4.02
N TRP A 396 12.37 -14.00 3.87
CA TRP A 396 13.13 -13.48 2.73
C TRP A 396 14.58 -13.96 2.68
N ILE A 397 15.12 -14.49 3.79
CA ILE A 397 16.40 -15.22 3.76
C ILE A 397 16.32 -16.42 2.80
N LEU A 398 15.17 -17.10 2.77
CA LEU A 398 14.94 -18.23 1.87
C LEU A 398 14.91 -17.79 0.40
N THR A 399 14.53 -16.54 0.12
CA THR A 399 14.57 -15.98 -1.23
C THR A 399 16.01 -15.85 -1.73
N ILE A 400 16.95 -15.40 -0.90
CA ILE A 400 18.37 -15.32 -1.28
C ILE A 400 18.88 -16.71 -1.68
N PHE A 401 18.64 -17.72 -0.84
CA PHE A 401 19.05 -19.09 -1.13
C PHE A 401 18.33 -19.67 -2.35
N GLY A 402 17.03 -19.44 -2.47
CA GLY A 402 16.23 -19.97 -3.57
C GLY A 402 16.64 -19.38 -4.92
N LEU A 403 16.89 -18.07 -4.98
CA LEU A 403 17.43 -17.41 -6.17
C LEU A 403 18.82 -17.95 -6.52
N ALA A 404 19.72 -18.13 -5.54
CA ALA A 404 21.04 -18.70 -5.79
C ALA A 404 20.96 -20.12 -6.39
N ILE A 405 20.01 -20.95 -5.94
CA ILE A 405 19.78 -22.30 -6.47
C ILE A 405 19.36 -22.27 -7.93
N TRP A 406 18.41 -21.41 -8.30
CA TRP A 406 17.97 -21.29 -9.69
C TRP A 406 19.00 -20.60 -10.59
N LEU A 407 19.72 -19.60 -10.09
CA LEU A 407 20.81 -18.95 -10.82
C LEU A 407 21.98 -19.90 -11.14
N ALA A 408 22.21 -20.91 -10.30
CA ALA A 408 23.20 -21.95 -10.55
C ALA A 408 22.79 -22.93 -11.67
N ARG A 409 21.51 -22.96 -12.07
CA ARG A 409 20.95 -23.88 -13.07
C ARG A 409 20.69 -23.17 -14.39
N ARG A 410 21.75 -22.77 -15.09
CA ARG A 410 21.68 -21.91 -16.29
C ARG A 410 20.84 -22.48 -17.44
N ASP A 411 20.68 -23.79 -17.51
CA ASP A 411 20.00 -24.48 -18.61
C ASP A 411 18.49 -24.64 -18.40
N THR A 412 17.92 -24.07 -17.33
CA THR A 412 16.48 -24.17 -17.03
C THR A 412 15.77 -22.82 -17.19
N PRO A 413 14.48 -22.80 -17.57
CA PRO A 413 13.74 -21.54 -17.73
C PRO A 413 13.66 -20.74 -16.42
N GLU A 414 13.74 -21.40 -15.26
CA GLU A 414 13.78 -20.77 -13.94
C GLU A 414 15.01 -19.88 -13.73
N PHE A 415 16.11 -20.11 -14.45
CA PHE A 415 17.27 -19.21 -14.44
C PHE A 415 16.87 -17.78 -14.84
N GLY A 416 16.10 -17.63 -15.92
CA GLY A 416 15.63 -16.31 -16.38
C GLY A 416 14.70 -15.63 -15.39
N ILE A 417 13.83 -16.41 -14.73
CA ILE A 417 12.94 -15.94 -13.66
C ILE A 417 13.78 -15.43 -12.47
N ALA A 418 14.74 -16.22 -12.01
CA ALA A 418 15.61 -15.87 -10.90
C ALA A 418 16.49 -14.65 -11.21
N LEU A 419 17.01 -14.57 -12.44
CA LEU A 419 17.82 -13.45 -12.91
C LEU A 419 17.01 -12.15 -12.94
N ALA A 420 15.77 -12.18 -13.44
CA ALA A 420 14.89 -11.02 -13.42
C ALA A 420 14.58 -10.55 -12.00
N ILE A 421 14.21 -11.47 -11.10
CA ILE A 421 13.90 -11.13 -9.70
C ILE A 421 15.15 -10.58 -8.99
N ALA A 422 16.30 -11.26 -9.11
CA ALA A 422 17.54 -10.85 -8.45
C ALA A 422 18.05 -9.49 -8.96
N SER A 423 18.11 -9.30 -10.28
CA SER A 423 18.60 -8.04 -10.87
C SER A 423 17.73 -6.86 -10.47
N VAL A 424 16.42 -6.97 -10.57
CA VAL A 424 15.51 -5.87 -10.19
C VAL A 424 15.52 -5.62 -8.69
N SER A 425 15.59 -6.67 -7.86
CA SER A 425 15.73 -6.52 -6.41
C SER A 425 17.00 -5.73 -6.06
N LEU A 426 18.13 -6.05 -6.69
CA LEU A 426 19.40 -5.35 -6.47
C LEU A 426 19.35 -3.90 -6.95
N VAL A 427 18.79 -3.65 -8.15
CA VAL A 427 18.66 -2.29 -8.70
C VAL A 427 17.81 -1.41 -7.80
N CYS A 428 16.63 -1.88 -7.39
CA CYS A 428 15.74 -1.09 -6.53
C CYS A 428 16.31 -0.92 -5.12
N LEU A 429 16.94 -1.95 -4.55
CA LEU A 429 17.59 -1.83 -3.25
C LEU A 429 18.74 -0.82 -3.30
N ALA A 430 19.61 -0.89 -4.31
CA ALA A 430 20.68 0.08 -4.51
C ALA A 430 20.12 1.51 -4.68
N PHE A 431 19.07 1.68 -5.47
CA PHE A 431 18.40 2.97 -5.65
C PHE A 431 17.91 3.55 -4.31
N TYR A 432 17.20 2.75 -3.50
CA TYR A 432 16.65 3.25 -2.24
C TYR A 432 17.72 3.50 -1.16
N LEU A 433 18.77 2.66 -1.10
CA LEU A 433 19.81 2.79 -0.09
C LEU A 433 20.79 3.94 -0.37
N THR A 434 20.87 4.42 -1.60
CA THR A 434 21.78 5.51 -2.03
C THR A 434 21.10 6.86 -2.15
N ARG A 435 19.86 7.00 -1.67
CA ARG A 435 19.12 8.26 -1.68
C ARG A 435 19.79 9.34 -0.81
N PRO A 436 19.63 10.64 -1.14
CA PRO A 436 20.11 11.74 -0.32
C PRO A 436 19.45 11.75 1.06
N GLN A 437 20.01 12.53 2.00
CA GLN A 437 19.56 12.51 3.40
C GLN A 437 18.06 12.65 3.58
N ILE A 438 17.46 13.66 2.96
CA ILE A 438 16.03 13.97 3.07
C ILE A 438 15.11 12.79 2.70
N ASP A 439 15.62 11.84 1.90
CA ASP A 439 14.88 10.67 1.44
C ASP A 439 15.23 9.40 2.23
N ARG A 440 16.12 9.46 3.23
CA ARG A 440 16.51 8.30 4.05
C ARG A 440 15.59 8.15 5.27
N ASN A 441 14.28 8.18 5.05
CA ASN A 441 13.27 8.14 6.12
C ASN A 441 12.65 6.74 6.36
N TYR A 442 13.22 5.68 5.77
CA TYR A 442 12.76 4.28 5.91
C TYR A 442 11.33 4.02 5.40
N GLY A 443 10.76 4.95 4.63
CA GLY A 443 9.34 4.93 4.29
C GLY A 443 8.45 5.60 5.35
N GLY A 444 8.99 6.48 6.20
CA GLY A 444 8.26 7.19 7.24
C GLY A 444 7.93 6.32 8.46
N MET A 445 6.89 6.69 9.21
CA MET A 445 6.44 6.00 10.43
C MET A 445 5.86 4.58 10.22
N ALA A 446 6.02 4.01 9.03
CA ALA A 446 5.48 2.71 8.63
C ALA A 446 6.13 1.54 9.41
N SER A 447 5.35 0.48 9.64
CA SER A 447 5.83 -0.81 10.11
C SER A 447 6.56 -1.56 9.00
N GLY A 448 7.85 -1.26 8.84
CA GLY A 448 8.77 -1.89 7.90
C GLY A 448 9.12 -1.03 6.70
N PHE A 449 10.12 -1.48 5.94
CA PHE A 449 10.63 -0.76 4.77
C PHE A 449 9.69 -0.87 3.55
N ARG A 450 8.60 -0.08 3.60
CA ARG A 450 7.42 -0.25 2.73
C ARG A 450 7.68 -0.13 1.23
N TRP A 451 8.73 0.58 0.83
CA TRP A 451 9.10 0.76 -0.57
C TRP A 451 9.49 -0.54 -1.29
N MET A 452 9.77 -1.60 -0.54
CA MET A 452 10.07 -2.93 -1.07
C MET A 452 8.88 -3.89 -1.01
N PHE A 453 7.72 -3.50 -0.48
CA PHE A 453 6.59 -4.42 -0.30
C PHE A 453 6.04 -4.98 -1.61
N TRP A 454 6.09 -4.20 -2.69
CA TRP A 454 5.63 -4.66 -4.01
C TRP A 454 6.46 -5.84 -4.55
N PHE A 455 7.65 -6.11 -4.01
CA PHE A 455 8.44 -7.29 -4.37
C PHE A 455 7.94 -8.61 -3.77
N ALA A 456 7.05 -8.58 -2.77
CA ALA A 456 6.59 -9.78 -2.07
C ALA A 456 6.19 -10.95 -2.99
N PRO A 457 5.35 -10.80 -4.04
CA PRO A 457 5.03 -11.92 -4.95
C PRO A 457 6.28 -12.49 -5.64
N LEU A 458 7.22 -11.64 -6.02
CA LEU A 458 8.45 -12.03 -6.70
C LEU A 458 9.36 -12.80 -5.73
N TRP A 459 9.52 -12.33 -4.50
CA TRP A 459 10.34 -12.99 -3.49
C TRP A 459 9.74 -14.30 -2.98
N LEU A 460 8.41 -14.41 -2.95
CA LEU A 460 7.69 -15.67 -2.67
C LEU A 460 7.92 -16.72 -3.78
N ILE A 461 8.04 -16.30 -5.03
CA ILE A 461 8.48 -17.18 -6.12
C ILE A 461 9.96 -17.54 -5.95
N GLY A 462 10.79 -16.55 -5.62
CA GLY A 462 12.23 -16.73 -5.45
C GLY A 462 12.62 -17.67 -4.31
N LEU A 463 11.79 -17.84 -3.27
CA LEU A 463 12.08 -18.77 -2.15
C LEU A 463 11.73 -20.24 -2.43
N LEU A 464 10.97 -20.54 -3.50
CA LEU A 464 10.47 -21.90 -3.75
C LEU A 464 11.59 -22.96 -3.79
N PRO A 465 12.76 -22.73 -4.42
CA PRO A 465 13.82 -23.75 -4.49
C PRO A 465 14.47 -24.04 -3.14
N ALA A 466 14.54 -23.04 -2.27
CA ALA A 466 15.02 -23.23 -0.91
C ALA A 466 14.02 -24.12 -0.14
N CYS A 467 12.72 -23.85 -0.27
CA CYS A 467 11.67 -24.67 0.35
C CYS A 467 11.69 -26.12 -0.15
N ASP A 468 12.00 -26.37 -1.43
CA ASP A 468 12.15 -27.74 -1.95
C ASP A 468 13.30 -28.52 -1.30
N ARG A 469 14.40 -27.83 -0.96
CA ARG A 469 15.49 -28.46 -0.21
C ARG A 469 15.11 -28.68 1.25
N ILE A 470 14.45 -27.70 1.86
CA ILE A 470 13.95 -27.76 3.23
C ILE A 470 12.98 -28.94 3.41
N ALA A 471 12.13 -29.21 2.41
CA ALA A 471 11.15 -30.30 2.44
C ALA A 471 11.77 -31.67 2.77
N ARG A 472 13.07 -31.86 2.52
CA ARG A 472 13.80 -33.13 2.74
C ARG A 472 14.33 -33.31 4.16
N SER A 473 14.27 -32.28 5.02
CA SER A 473 14.85 -32.32 6.36
C SER A 473 13.92 -31.71 7.41
N LYS A 474 13.53 -32.51 8.41
CA LYS A 474 12.68 -32.04 9.53
C LYS A 474 13.31 -30.89 10.32
N ALA A 475 14.64 -30.91 10.49
CA ALA A 475 15.37 -29.84 11.16
C ALA A 475 15.28 -28.53 10.38
N LEU A 476 15.44 -28.58 9.05
CA LEU A 476 15.29 -27.40 8.21
C LEU A 476 13.82 -26.92 8.14
N GLN A 477 12.86 -27.84 8.18
CA GLN A 477 11.44 -27.49 8.26
C GLN A 477 11.14 -26.72 9.54
N LEU A 478 11.70 -27.14 10.69
CA LEU A 478 11.58 -26.41 11.95
C LEU A 478 12.13 -24.99 11.83
N VAL A 479 13.32 -24.82 11.24
CA VAL A 479 13.89 -23.49 10.97
C VAL A 479 12.96 -22.66 10.09
N ALA A 480 12.44 -23.23 8.99
CA ALA A 480 11.52 -22.53 8.10
C ALA A 480 10.22 -22.11 8.80
N PHE A 481 9.68 -22.95 9.68
CA PHE A 481 8.51 -22.60 10.49
C PHE A 481 8.80 -21.48 11.50
N LEU A 482 9.98 -21.45 12.10
CA LEU A 482 10.39 -20.33 12.96
C LEU A 482 10.49 -19.02 12.16
N LEU A 483 11.12 -19.04 10.97
CA LEU A 483 11.19 -17.86 10.09
C LEU A 483 9.78 -17.39 9.70
N LEU A 484 8.87 -18.32 9.36
CA LEU A 484 7.49 -17.98 9.04
C LEU A 484 6.74 -17.41 10.25
N ALA A 485 6.93 -17.97 11.45
CA ALA A 485 6.30 -17.51 12.68
C ALA A 485 6.72 -16.08 13.04
N PHE A 486 8.02 -15.76 12.96
CA PHE A 486 8.51 -14.38 13.20
C PHE A 486 8.06 -13.39 12.12
N SER A 487 7.96 -13.85 10.87
CA SER A 487 7.41 -13.03 9.78
C SER A 487 5.93 -12.73 10.03
N ALA A 488 5.15 -13.73 10.44
CA ALA A 488 3.73 -13.59 10.78
C ALA A 488 3.50 -12.74 12.03
N LEU A 489 4.37 -12.87 13.04
CA LEU A 489 4.37 -11.99 14.22
C LEU A 489 4.57 -10.53 13.79
N SER A 490 5.56 -10.26 12.96
CA SER A 490 5.84 -8.90 12.50
C SER A 490 4.71 -8.33 11.64
N ALA A 491 4.10 -9.15 10.78
CA ALA A 491 2.94 -8.76 9.98
C ALA A 491 1.69 -8.48 10.85
N SER A 492 1.53 -9.22 11.94
CA SER A 492 0.38 -9.06 12.84
C SER A 492 0.59 -7.99 13.91
N PHE A 493 1.84 -7.65 14.26
CA PHE A 493 2.13 -6.75 15.37
C PHE A 493 1.42 -5.38 15.28
N PRO A 494 1.48 -4.64 14.16
CA PRO A 494 0.77 -3.38 14.02
C PRO A 494 -0.68 -3.59 13.52
N THR A 495 -1.41 -4.49 14.20
CA THR A 495 -2.77 -4.95 13.81
C THR A 495 -3.73 -3.79 13.51
N TRP A 496 -3.70 -2.74 14.34
CA TRP A 496 -4.68 -1.65 14.30
C TRP A 496 -4.23 -0.45 13.48
N ASN A 497 -2.93 -0.26 13.31
CA ASN A 497 -2.40 0.85 12.53
C ASN A 497 -1.01 0.49 11.99
N PRO A 498 -0.86 0.31 10.66
CA PRO A 498 0.43 0.02 10.05
C PRO A 498 1.37 1.24 10.03
N TRP A 499 0.86 2.44 10.30
CA TRP A 499 1.63 3.69 10.44
C TRP A 499 2.18 3.86 11.86
N THR A 500 2.84 2.81 12.36
CA THR A 500 3.52 2.80 13.66
C THR A 500 4.86 2.10 13.56
N HIS A 501 5.73 2.34 14.54
CA HIS A 501 6.98 1.63 14.66
C HIS A 501 6.77 0.11 14.85
N PRO A 502 7.50 -0.72 14.11
CA PRO A 502 7.44 -2.17 14.29
C PRO A 502 8.03 -2.59 15.65
N TRP A 503 7.76 -3.82 16.08
CA TRP A 503 8.14 -4.30 17.41
C TRP A 503 9.64 -4.19 17.71
N ILE A 504 10.50 -4.42 16.71
CA ILE A 504 11.96 -4.27 16.85
C ILE A 504 12.31 -2.81 17.15
N ALA A 505 11.74 -1.86 16.42
CA ALA A 505 11.96 -0.43 16.67
C ALA A 505 11.50 -0.03 18.07
N LYS A 506 10.31 -0.50 18.51
CA LYS A 506 9.80 -0.24 19.86
C LYS A 506 10.70 -0.83 20.95
N LEU A 507 11.21 -2.04 20.73
CA LEU A 507 12.17 -2.67 21.65
C LEU A 507 13.47 -1.87 21.75
N LEU A 508 14.03 -1.45 20.61
CA LEU A 508 15.28 -0.68 20.60
C LEU A 508 15.10 0.73 21.21
N LEU A 509 13.94 1.36 21.03
CA LEU A 509 13.59 2.61 21.73
C LEU A 509 13.50 2.39 23.23
N TYR A 510 12.84 1.32 23.68
CA TYR A 510 12.75 0.97 25.09
C TYR A 510 14.11 0.68 25.73
N LEU A 511 15.04 0.12 24.95
CA LEU A 511 16.43 -0.14 25.36
C LEU A 511 17.35 1.07 25.15
N GLU A 512 16.83 2.22 24.72
CA GLU A 512 17.59 3.45 24.45
C GLU A 512 18.76 3.26 23.45
N VAL A 513 18.62 2.29 22.53
CA VAL A 513 19.61 2.00 21.49
C VAL A 513 19.48 2.95 20.30
N ILE A 514 18.28 3.46 20.06
CA ILE A 514 17.93 4.39 18.98
C ILE A 514 17.05 5.51 19.52
N ASP A 515 17.05 6.66 18.84
CA ASP A 515 16.20 7.81 19.15
C ASP A 515 15.62 8.40 17.86
N PHE A 516 14.36 8.85 17.92
CA PHE A 516 13.64 9.54 16.84
C PHE A 516 13.18 10.94 17.23
N SER A 517 13.68 11.46 18.37
CA SER A 517 13.35 12.79 18.88
C SER A 517 13.80 13.93 17.98
#